data_AF-A0A9Q5ZEH6-F1
#
_entry.id   AF-A0A9Q5ZEH6-F1
#
_cell.length_a   1.000
_cell.length_b   1.000
_cell.length_c   1.000
_cell.angle_alpha   90.00
_cell.angle_beta   90.00
_cell.angle_gamma   90.00
#
_symmetry.space_group_name_H-M   'P 1'
#
loop_
_entity.id
_entity.type
_entity.pdbx_description
1 polymer ?
#
loop_
_entity_poly.entity_id
_entity_poly.type
_entity_poly.pdbx_seq_one_letter_code
_entity_poly.pdbx_strand_id
1 'polypeptide(L)'
;MPDKTVTKIDSAYSPKGQLGQKYLASGKNISMRLWENEQPNEPKEPTAREYETVGYVINGRAELHIEGQNILLEPGNSWVVPKGATHTYKILELFTAVEATSPPAQVHGRDEN
;
A
#
# COMPACT_ATOMS: atom_id res chain seq x y z
N MET A 1 26.32 -1.83 -15.85
CA MET A 1 25.43 -2.05 -17.00
C MET A 1 24.00 -1.74 -16.57
N PRO A 2 23.17 -1.13 -17.41
CA PRO A 2 21.75 -0.95 -17.10
C PRO A 2 21.09 -2.32 -16.94
N ASP A 3 20.23 -2.45 -15.94
CA ASP A 3 19.40 -3.65 -15.77
C ASP A 3 18.38 -3.69 -16.91
N LYS A 4 18.33 -4.80 -17.65
CA LYS A 4 17.44 -4.99 -18.81
C LYS A 4 16.45 -6.14 -18.57
N THR A 5 16.36 -6.62 -17.34
CA THR A 5 15.50 -7.75 -16.99
C THR A 5 14.05 -7.29 -16.90
N VAL A 6 13.14 -8.02 -17.54
CA VAL A 6 11.70 -7.83 -17.36
C VAL A 6 11.21 -8.84 -16.33
N THR A 7 10.60 -8.35 -15.26
CA THR A 7 9.94 -9.18 -14.24
C THR A 7 8.43 -9.08 -14.42
N LYS A 8 7.76 -10.21 -14.62
CA LYS A 8 6.31 -10.32 -14.65
C LYS A 8 5.85 -11.16 -13.46
N ILE A 9 4.90 -10.65 -12.70
CA ILE A 9 4.29 -11.34 -11.55
C ILE A 9 2.81 -11.57 -11.85
N ASP A 10 2.33 -12.76 -11.55
CA ASP A 10 0.91 -13.09 -11.53
C ASP A 10 0.40 -12.97 -10.09
N SER A 11 -0.54 -12.05 -9.84
CA SER A 11 -1.07 -11.78 -8.51
C SER A 11 -1.89 -12.94 -7.94
N ALA A 12 -2.39 -13.85 -8.79
CA ALA A 12 -3.14 -15.03 -8.35
C ALA A 12 -2.28 -15.98 -7.49
N TYR A 13 -0.96 -15.99 -7.72
CA TYR A 13 0.00 -16.87 -7.03
C TYR A 13 0.96 -16.10 -6.11
N SER A 14 0.70 -14.81 -5.90
CA SER A 14 1.60 -13.97 -5.12
C SER A 14 1.50 -14.28 -3.62
N PRO A 15 2.64 -14.40 -2.91
CA PRO A 15 2.64 -14.54 -1.47
C PRO A 15 2.07 -13.30 -0.79
N LYS A 16 1.48 -13.50 0.39
CA LYS A 16 1.01 -12.41 1.26
C LYS A 16 2.08 -12.04 2.27
N GLY A 17 2.24 -10.74 2.51
CA GLY A 17 3.02 -10.19 3.61
C GLY A 17 2.29 -10.29 4.94
N GLN A 18 2.99 -9.94 6.02
CA GLN A 18 2.46 -10.05 7.38
C GLN A 18 1.22 -9.18 7.63
N LEU A 19 1.04 -8.10 6.86
CA LEU A 19 -0.11 -7.21 7.00
C LEU A 19 -1.31 -7.65 6.15
N GLY A 20 -1.18 -8.71 5.33
CA GLY A 20 -2.23 -9.22 4.44
C GLY A 20 -2.06 -8.83 2.97
N GLN A 21 -1.17 -7.87 2.68
CA GLN A 21 -0.85 -7.39 1.34
C GLN A 21 -0.24 -8.48 0.46
N LYS A 22 -0.72 -8.64 -0.78
CA LYS A 22 -0.04 -9.47 -1.78
C LYS A 22 1.14 -8.70 -2.37
N TYR A 23 2.30 -9.36 -2.48
CA TYR A 23 3.46 -8.76 -3.14
C TYR A 23 3.31 -8.82 -4.66
N LEU A 24 3.45 -7.68 -5.33
CA LEU A 24 3.45 -7.60 -6.79
C LEU A 24 4.89 -7.40 -7.30
N ALA A 25 5.05 -6.85 -8.51
CA ALA A 25 6.36 -6.58 -9.08
C ALA A 25 7.19 -5.66 -8.18
N SER A 26 8.47 -5.99 -8.01
CA SER A 26 9.44 -5.20 -7.27
C SER A 26 10.68 -4.97 -8.13
N GLY A 27 11.04 -3.70 -8.29
CA GLY A 27 12.33 -3.26 -8.81
C GLY A 27 13.28 -2.85 -7.69
N LYS A 28 14.38 -2.17 -8.06
CA LYS A 28 15.39 -1.68 -7.10
C LYS A 28 14.90 -0.49 -6.27
N ASN A 29 14.11 0.39 -6.89
CA ASN A 29 13.70 1.67 -6.29
C ASN A 29 12.22 1.73 -5.94
N ILE A 30 11.41 0.83 -6.51
CA ILE A 30 9.96 0.83 -6.37
C ILE A 30 9.44 -0.59 -6.29
N SER A 31 8.45 -0.83 -5.44
CA SER A 31 7.70 -2.08 -5.42
C SER A 31 6.22 -1.81 -5.35
N MET A 32 5.44 -2.74 -5.88
CA MET A 32 3.99 -2.71 -5.83
C MET A 32 3.45 -3.75 -4.84
N ARG A 33 2.31 -3.44 -4.23
CA ARG A 33 1.52 -4.37 -3.41
C ARG A 33 0.04 -4.22 -3.69
N LEU A 34 -0.72 -5.27 -3.42
CA LEU A 34 -2.17 -5.32 -3.55
C LEU A 34 -2.79 -5.63 -2.19
N TRP A 35 -3.67 -4.75 -1.74
CA TRP A 35 -4.63 -5.01 -0.67
C TRP A 35 -5.87 -5.58 -1.33
N GLU A 36 -6.24 -6.82 -1.02
CA GLU A 36 -7.29 -7.55 -1.74
C GLU A 36 -8.37 -8.02 -0.76
N ASN A 37 -9.59 -7.54 -0.97
CA ASN A 37 -10.76 -7.91 -0.17
C ASN A 37 -10.57 -7.66 1.34
N GLU A 38 -9.92 -6.54 1.68
CA GLU A 38 -9.75 -6.11 3.07
C GLU A 38 -11.14 -5.87 3.69
N GLN A 39 -11.38 -6.48 4.85
CA GLN A 39 -12.66 -6.38 5.54
C GLN A 39 -12.75 -5.05 6.32
N PRO A 40 -13.96 -4.51 6.53
CA PRO A 40 -14.17 -3.38 7.42
C PRO A 40 -13.55 -3.61 8.79
N ASN A 41 -12.88 -2.58 9.30
CA ASN A 41 -12.19 -2.62 10.57
C ASN A 41 -12.15 -1.25 11.24
N GLU A 42 -11.87 -1.25 12.54
CA GLU A 42 -11.46 -0.02 13.22
C GLU A 42 -10.01 0.33 12.82
N PRO A 43 -9.67 1.62 12.78
CA PRO A 43 -8.32 2.05 12.42
C PRO A 43 -7.31 1.47 13.39
N LYS A 44 -6.18 1.02 12.86
CA LYS A 44 -5.01 0.64 13.67
C LYS A 44 -4.34 1.90 14.23
N GLU A 45 -3.46 1.71 15.21
CA GLU A 45 -2.57 2.79 15.68
C GLU A 45 -1.85 3.45 14.48
N PRO A 46 -1.80 4.80 14.42
CA PRO A 46 -1.08 5.50 13.37
C PRO A 46 0.40 5.12 13.31
N THR A 47 0.93 5.01 12.10
CA THR A 47 2.33 4.70 11.86
C THR A 47 2.95 5.70 10.90
N ALA A 48 4.26 5.93 11.01
CA ALA A 48 5.04 6.68 10.04
C ALA A 48 6.02 5.72 9.37
N ARG A 49 6.18 5.81 8.05
CA ARG A 49 7.01 4.88 7.28
C ARG A 49 8.15 5.61 6.57
N GLU A 50 9.30 4.96 6.50
CA GLU A 50 10.53 5.50 5.88
C GLU A 50 10.54 5.42 4.34
N TYR A 51 9.35 5.37 3.72
CA TYR A 51 9.11 5.35 2.29
C TYR A 51 7.86 6.15 1.93
N GLU A 52 7.80 6.65 0.70
CA GLU A 52 6.58 7.21 0.11
C GLU A 52 5.65 6.08 -0.37
N THR A 53 4.34 6.28 -0.26
CA THR A 53 3.33 5.40 -0.84
C THR A 53 2.44 6.16 -1.81
N VAL A 54 2.22 5.61 -3.00
CA VAL A 54 1.25 6.08 -3.99
C VAL A 54 0.22 4.98 -4.22
N GLY A 55 -1.06 5.29 -4.10
CA GLY A 55 -2.13 4.29 -4.16
C GLY A 55 -3.22 4.60 -5.18
N TYR A 56 -3.97 3.57 -5.57
CA TYR A 56 -5.17 3.65 -6.40
C TYR A 56 -6.25 2.67 -5.92
N VAL A 57 -7.47 3.15 -5.75
CA VAL A 57 -8.61 2.33 -5.30
C VAL A 57 -9.23 1.61 -6.48
N ILE A 58 -9.28 0.29 -6.40
CA ILE A 58 -9.94 -0.57 -7.38
C ILE A 58 -11.42 -0.75 -7.01
N ASN A 59 -11.70 -1.03 -5.73
CA ASN A 59 -13.07 -1.28 -5.26
C ASN A 59 -13.21 -0.95 -3.76
N GLY A 60 -14.44 -0.69 -3.32
CA GLY A 60 -14.79 -0.41 -1.92
C GLY A 60 -14.40 0.98 -1.46
N ARG A 61 -14.47 1.20 -0.14
CA ARG A 61 -14.24 2.50 0.49
C ARG A 61 -13.41 2.39 1.76
N ALA A 62 -12.52 3.35 1.96
CA ALA A 62 -11.70 3.48 3.15
C ALA A 62 -11.50 4.96 3.50
N GLU A 63 -11.20 5.24 4.76
CA GLU A 63 -10.70 6.54 5.19
C GLU A 63 -9.18 6.46 5.38
N LEU A 64 -8.47 7.46 4.89
CA LEU A 64 -7.06 7.69 5.20
C LEU A 64 -6.98 8.87 6.16
N HIS A 65 -6.50 8.59 7.37
CA HIS A 65 -6.22 9.61 8.39
C HIS A 65 -4.74 9.93 8.32
N ILE A 66 -4.38 11.20 8.07
CA ILE A 66 -3.00 11.63 7.86
C ILE A 66 -2.81 13.09 8.29
N GLU A 67 -1.82 13.37 9.13
CA GLU A 67 -1.45 14.75 9.54
C GLU A 67 -2.64 15.63 9.99
N GLY A 68 -3.57 15.05 10.76
CA GLY A 68 -4.77 15.74 11.25
C GLY A 68 -5.90 15.90 10.22
N GLN A 69 -5.74 15.33 9.03
CA GLN A 69 -6.75 15.26 7.98
C GLN A 69 -7.36 13.86 7.92
N ASN A 70 -8.60 13.80 7.46
CA ASN A 70 -9.26 12.56 7.09
C ASN A 70 -9.81 12.71 5.68
N ILE A 71 -9.39 11.84 4.77
CA ILE A 71 -9.88 11.82 3.40
C ILE A 71 -10.56 10.49 3.10
N LEU A 72 -11.67 10.56 2.37
CA LEU A 72 -12.37 9.39 1.86
C LEU A 72 -11.70 8.91 0.57
N LEU A 73 -11.44 7.61 0.49
CA LEU A 73 -10.90 6.92 -0.68
C LEU A 73 -11.99 6.01 -1.26
N GLU A 74 -12.38 6.28 -2.49
CA GLU A 74 -13.41 5.53 -3.25
C GLU A 74 -12.87 5.09 -4.61
N PRO A 75 -13.54 4.15 -5.33
CA PRO A 75 -13.02 3.62 -6.59
C PRO A 75 -12.70 4.72 -7.61
N GLY A 76 -11.51 4.64 -8.20
CA GLY A 76 -10.99 5.68 -9.10
C GLY A 76 -10.17 6.78 -8.42
N ASN A 77 -10.16 6.84 -7.08
CA ASN A 77 -9.29 7.76 -6.36
C ASN A 77 -7.84 7.26 -6.37
N SER A 78 -6.90 8.21 -6.40
CA SER A 78 -5.48 7.98 -6.13
C SER A 78 -5.03 8.91 -5.02
N TRP A 79 -4.00 8.51 -4.28
CA TRP A 79 -3.48 9.28 -3.15
C TRP A 79 -1.97 9.11 -3.01
N VAL A 80 -1.39 10.00 -2.20
CA VAL A 80 0.01 9.94 -1.79
C VAL A 80 0.07 10.00 -0.27
N VAL A 81 0.84 9.10 0.33
CA VAL A 81 1.34 9.23 1.70
C VAL A 81 2.82 9.59 1.62
N PRO A 82 3.21 10.84 1.97
CA PRO A 82 4.61 11.24 1.98
C PRO A 82 5.43 10.40 2.96
N LYS A 83 6.71 10.19 2.62
CA LYS A 83 7.67 9.56 3.53
C LYS A 83 7.68 10.29 4.89
N GLY A 84 7.59 9.52 5.97
CA GLY A 84 7.63 10.01 7.35
C GLY A 84 6.31 10.62 7.85
N ALA A 85 5.28 10.72 7.02
CA ALA A 85 3.97 11.20 7.45
C ALA A 85 3.27 10.13 8.30
N THR A 86 2.69 10.57 9.42
CA THR A 86 1.94 9.70 10.33
C THR A 86 0.56 9.46 9.75
N HIS A 87 0.21 8.19 9.51
CA HIS A 87 -1.05 7.83 8.88
C HIS A 87 -1.63 6.51 9.41
N THR A 88 -2.94 6.35 9.25
CA THR A 88 -3.66 5.09 9.43
C THR A 88 -4.82 5.00 8.45
N TYR A 89 -5.29 3.78 8.21
CA TYR A 89 -6.44 3.50 7.36
C TYR A 89 -7.56 2.89 8.17
N LYS A 90 -8.80 3.34 7.92
CA LYS A 90 -10.02 2.71 8.40
C LYS A 90 -10.79 2.14 7.21
N ILE A 91 -10.96 0.83 7.14
CA ILE A 91 -11.72 0.20 6.06
C ILE A 91 -13.21 0.33 6.39
N LEU A 92 -13.98 0.96 5.49
CA LEU A 92 -15.43 1.17 5.68
C LEU A 92 -16.26 0.07 5.01
N GLU A 93 -15.81 -0.41 3.85
CA GLU A 93 -16.44 -1.45 3.04
C GLU A 93 -15.38 -2.39 2.48
N LEU A 94 -15.77 -3.54 1.93
CA LEU A 94 -14.84 -4.50 1.31
C LEU A 94 -13.90 -3.80 0.31
N PHE A 95 -12.64 -3.61 0.70
CA PHE A 95 -11.74 -2.67 0.04
C PHE A 95 -10.66 -3.40 -0.73
N THR A 96 -10.37 -2.91 -1.94
CA THR A 96 -9.28 -3.41 -2.78
C THR A 96 -8.54 -2.24 -3.40
N ALA A 97 -7.23 -2.21 -3.22
CA ALA A 97 -6.38 -1.16 -3.74
C ALA A 97 -4.98 -1.66 -4.09
N VAL A 98 -4.39 -1.02 -5.08
CA VAL A 98 -2.98 -1.21 -5.43
C VAL A 98 -2.17 -0.03 -4.90
N GLU A 99 -0.99 -0.32 -4.37
CA GLU A 99 -0.04 0.69 -3.93
C GLU A 99 1.33 0.44 -4.55
N ALA A 100 2.09 1.51 -4.72
CA ALA A 100 3.51 1.47 -5.01
C ALA A 100 4.28 2.24 -3.94
N THR A 101 5.46 1.74 -3.56
CA THR A 101 6.28 2.33 -2.49
C THR A 101 7.70 2.61 -2.95
N SER A 102 8.28 3.73 -2.49
CA SER A 102 9.67 4.08 -2.74
C SER A 102 10.37 4.65 -1.50
N PRO A 103 11.49 4.05 -1.03
CA PRO A 103 12.05 2.77 -1.49
C PRO A 103 11.09 1.59 -1.22
N PRO A 104 11.34 0.40 -1.80
CA PRO A 104 10.47 -0.76 -1.62
C PRO A 104 10.22 -1.10 -0.15
N ALA A 105 8.96 -1.18 0.25
CA ALA A 105 8.53 -1.32 1.64
C ALA A 105 8.96 -2.65 2.29
N GLN A 106 8.97 -3.74 1.53
CA GLN A 106 9.34 -5.06 2.04
C GLN A 106 10.86 -5.26 2.23
N VAL A 107 11.69 -4.32 1.74
CA VAL A 107 13.15 -4.42 1.84
C VAL A 107 13.63 -3.77 3.14
N HIS A 108 14.53 -4.44 3.86
CA HIS A 108 15.05 -4.02 5.17
C HIS A 108 13.98 -3.84 6.27
N GLY A 109 12.87 -4.58 6.20
CA GLY A 109 11.83 -4.54 7.24
C GLY A 109 11.13 -3.18 7.37
N ARG A 110 11.10 -2.35 6.32
CA ARG A 110 10.49 -1.01 6.42
C ARG A 110 8.98 -1.06 6.65
N ASP A 111 8.32 -2.17 6.30
CA ASP A 111 6.91 -2.44 6.64
C ASP A 111 6.69 -2.85 8.11
N GLU A 112 7.76 -3.12 8.86
CA GLU A 112 7.71 -3.63 10.24
C GLU A 112 8.07 -2.58 11.29
N ASN A 113 8.73 -1.48 10.90
CA ASN A 113 9.16 -0.37 11.78
C ASN A 113 8.21 0.83 11.76
#